data_AF-A0A2X1QFJ2-F1
#
_entry.id   AF-A0A2X1QFJ2-F1
#
_cell.length_a   1.000
_cell.length_b   1.000
_cell.length_c   1.000
_cell.angle_alpha   90.00
_cell.angle_beta   90.00
_cell.angle_gamma   90.00
#
_symmetry.space_group_name_H-M   'P 1'
#
loop_
_entity.id
_entity.type
_entity.pdbx_description
1 polymer ?
#
loop_
_entity_poly.entity_id
_entity_poly.type
_entity_poly.pdbx_seq_one_letter_code
_entity_poly.pdbx_strand_id
1 'polypeptide(L)' 'MQQALNSLQSRIHHLEPRADSKEPLVLQQIGLLLALLPEICRLQQRVHAQTE' A
#
# COMPACT_ATOMS: atom_id res chain seq x y z
N MET A 1 -12.33 -1.90 2.38
CA MET A 1 -10.96 -1.60 1.90
C MET A 1 -9.91 -1.75 3.01
N GLN A 2 -10.08 -1.09 4.17
CA GLN A 2 -9.09 -1.13 5.26
C GLN A 2 -8.68 -2.55 5.69
N GLN A 3 -9.64 -3.47 5.86
CA GLN A 3 -9.35 -4.85 6.25
C GLN A 3 -8.49 -5.60 5.21
N ALA A 4 -8.76 -5.42 3.91
CA ALA A 4 -7.98 -6.04 2.85
C ALA A 4 -6.54 -5.52 2.81
N LEU A 5 -6.36 -4.21 3.03
CA LEU A 5 -5.02 -3.59 3.12
C LEU A 5 -4.26 -4.08 4.36
N ASN A 6 -4.92 -4.18 5.51
CA ASN A 6 -4.30 -4.71 6.74
C ASN A 6 -3.88 -6.18 6.58
N SER A 7 -4.72 -7.02 5.96
CA SER A 7 -4.38 -8.41 5.67
C SER A 7 -3.21 -8.54 4.71
N LEU A 8 -3.12 -7.67 3.70
CA LEU A 8 -1.99 -7.65 2.77
C LEU A 8 -0.70 -7.17 3.44
N GLN A 9 -0.76 -6.11 4.27
CA GLN A 9 0.37 -5.64 5.05
C GLN A 9 0.91 -6.73 5.98
N SER A 10 0.03 -7.46 6.66
CA SER A 10 0.43 -8.59 7.51
C SER A 10 1.17 -9.64 6.69
N ARG A 11 0.64 -10.06 5.53
CA ARG A 11 1.32 -11.04 4.67
C ARG A 11 2.69 -10.57 4.21
N ILE A 12 2.86 -9.29 3.87
CA ILE A 12 4.15 -8.72 3.45
C ILE A 12 5.18 -8.74 4.59
N HIS A 13 4.76 -8.41 5.82
CA HIS A 13 5.66 -8.45 6.99
C HIS A 13 6.19 -9.84 7.34
N HIS A 14 5.47 -10.90 6.94
CA HIS A 14 5.90 -12.29 7.16
C HIS A 14 6.71 -12.87 5.99
N LEU A 15 6.97 -12.10 4.92
CA LEU A 15 7.84 -12.54 3.85
C LEU A 15 9.31 -12.35 4.27
N GLU A 16 10.12 -13.37 4.02
CA GLU A 16 11.58 -13.31 4.20
C GLU A 16 12.24 -13.22 2.82
N PRO A 17 12.45 -12.01 2.28
CA PRO A 17 13.03 -11.83 0.95
C PRO A 17 14.52 -12.16 0.95
N ARG A 18 14.99 -12.72 -0.17
CA ARG A 18 16.42 -13.02 -0.34
C ARG A 18 17.21 -11.74 -0.53
N ALA A 19 18.24 -11.54 0.28
CA ALA A 19 19.03 -10.30 0.28
C ALA A 19 19.81 -10.03 -1.01
N ASP A 20 20.19 -11.07 -1.77
CA ASP A 20 20.89 -10.93 -3.06
C ASP A 20 19.95 -10.77 -4.27
N SER A 21 18.65 -10.67 -4.01
CA SER A 21 17.61 -10.59 -5.02
C SER A 21 16.97 -9.20 -5.08
N LYS A 22 16.08 -8.99 -6.05
CA LYS A 22 15.26 -7.77 -6.12
C LYS A 22 14.05 -7.80 -5.17
N GLU A 23 13.77 -8.92 -4.52
CA GLU A 23 12.60 -9.10 -3.66
C GLU A 23 12.48 -8.04 -2.55
N PRO A 24 13.54 -7.66 -1.81
CA PRO A 24 13.43 -6.65 -0.76
C PRO A 24 12.94 -5.31 -1.29
N LEU A 25 13.45 -4.90 -2.46
CA LEU A 25 13.06 -3.64 -3.11
C LEU A 25 11.60 -3.68 -3.54
N VAL A 26 11.14 -4.79 -4.11
CA VAL A 26 9.74 -4.95 -4.53
C VAL A 26 8.81 -4.88 -3.31
N LEU A 27 9.15 -5.55 -2.20
CA LEU A 27 8.36 -5.48 -0.98
C LEU A 27 8.32 -4.07 -0.39
N GLN A 28 9.44 -3.35 -0.40
CA GLN A 28 9.48 -1.96 0.01
C GLN A 28 8.59 -1.07 -0.87
N GLN A 29 8.62 -1.25 -2.19
CA GLN A 29 7.77 -0.52 -3.13
C GLN A 29 6.29 -0.79 -2.90
N ILE A 30 5.90 -2.05 -2.67
CA ILE A 30 4.51 -2.39 -2.32
C ILE A 30 4.12 -1.74 -0.99
N GLY A 31 4.99 -1.79 0.02
CA GLY A 31 4.76 -1.13 1.31
C GLY A 31 4.51 0.37 1.19
N LEU A 32 5.28 1.06 0.33
CA LEU A 32 5.08 2.48 0.04
C LEU A 32 3.72 2.75 -0.61
N LEU A 33 3.32 1.94 -1.61
CA LEU A 33 2.02 2.08 -2.25
C LEU A 33 0.88 1.89 -1.23
N LEU A 34 0.98 0.88 -0.35
CA LEU A 34 -0.01 0.64 0.70
C LEU A 34 -0.14 1.81 1.67
N ALA A 35 0.97 2.43 2.05
CA ALA A 35 0.98 3.61 2.93
C ALA A 35 0.33 4.84 2.28
N LEU A 36 0.42 4.98 0.95
CA LEU A 36 -0.13 6.12 0.21
C LEU A 36 -1.60 5.97 -0.17
N LEU A 37 -2.08 4.75 -0.37
CA LEU A 37 -3.46 4.47 -0.81
C LEU A 37 -4.55 5.16 0.03
N PRO A 38 -4.50 5.18 1.38
CA PRO A 38 -5.50 5.86 2.18
C PRO A 38 -5.63 7.35 1.85
N GLU A 39 -4.49 8.02 1.62
CA GLU A 39 -4.47 9.44 1.29
C GLU A 39 -4.96 9.70 -0.12
N ILE A 40 -4.60 8.85 -1.08
CA ILE A 40 -5.15 8.90 -2.45
C ILE A 40 -6.67 8.79 -2.43
N CYS A 41 -7.24 7.87 -1.64
CA CYS A 41 -8.69 7.73 -1.50
C CYS A 41 -9.33 9.00 -0.91
N ARG A 42 -8.74 9.60 0.13
CA ARG A 42 -9.24 10.86 0.70
C ARG A 42 -9.19 12.00 -0.31
N LEU A 43 -8.09 12.12 -1.06
CA LEU A 43 -7.94 13.14 -2.10
C LEU A 43 -8.99 12.94 -3.20
N GLN A 44 -9.20 11.71 -3.67
CA GLN A 44 -10.25 11.41 -4.63
C GLN A 44 -11.63 11.81 -4.12
N GLN A 45 -11.98 11.50 -2.88
CA GLN A 45 -13.26 11.91 -2.29
C GLN A 45 -13.43 13.43 -2.27
N ARG A 46 -12.38 14.17 -1.93
CA ARG A 46 -12.39 15.64 -1.93
C ARG A 46 -12.57 16.22 -3.33
N VAL A 47 -11.82 15.72 -4.31
CA VAL A 47 -11.93 16.19 -5.70
C VAL A 47 -13.33 15.93 -6.26
N HIS A 48 -13.90 14.75 -6.02
CA HIS A 48 -15.27 14.46 -6.45
C HIS A 48 -16.29 15.37 -5.76
N ALA A 49 -16.18 15.57 -4.44
CA ALA A 49 -17.07 16.45 -3.69
C ALA A 49 -16.95 17.94 -4.04
N GLN A 50 -15.83 18.37 -4.65
CA GLN A 50 -15.65 19.74 -5.14
C GLN A 50 -16.20 19.96 -6.56
N THR A 51 -16.56 18.88 -7.26
CA THR A 51 -17.05 18.94 -8.64
C THR A 51 -18.58 18.86 -8.73
N GLU A 52 -19.27 18.64 -7.59
CA GLU A 52 -20.73 18.75 -7.43
C GLU A 52 -21.12 20.05 -6.73
#